data_AF-A0AA97G5E7-F1
#
_entry.id   AF-A0AA97G5E7-F1
#
_cell.length_a   1.000
_cell.length_b   1.000
_cell.length_c   1.000
_cell.angle_alpha   90.00
_cell.angle_beta   90.00
_cell.angle_gamma   90.00
#
_symmetry.space_group_name_H-M   'P 1'
#
loop_
_entity.id
_entity.type
_entity.pdbx_description
1 polymer ?
#
loop_
_entity_poly.entity_id
_entity_poly.type
_entity_poly.pdbx_seq_one_letter_code
_entity_poly.pdbx_strand_id
1 'polypeptide(L)'
;MGIKVLEIPREALFLAGKIYLQYRKNKGKKTSPKKTSPKKISPKKTSPKKTSPLPDFFIGAHALISNFQLITRDNGKFSSYFPSLKQRDNSR
;
A
#
# COMPACT_ATOMS: atom_id res chain seq x y z
N MET A 1 -28.41 8.82 13.05
CA MET A 1 -27.98 8.72 11.64
C MET A 1 -27.41 7.33 11.41
N GLY A 2 -27.92 6.59 10.43
CA GLY A 2 -27.51 5.21 10.17
C GLY A 2 -26.25 5.13 9.33
N ILE A 3 -25.28 4.32 9.74
CA ILE A 3 -24.12 3.96 8.91
C ILE A 3 -24.62 3.00 7.83
N LYS A 4 -24.45 3.37 6.55
CA LYS A 4 -24.70 2.46 5.43
C LYS A 4 -23.44 1.65 5.18
N VAL A 5 -23.54 0.34 5.30
CA VAL A 5 -22.48 -0.58 4.89
C VAL A 5 -22.61 -0.77 3.38
N LEU A 6 -21.60 -0.34 2.63
CA LEU A 6 -21.49 -0.60 1.21
C LEU A 6 -20.74 -1.91 1.00
N GLU A 7 -21.27 -2.77 0.15
CA GLU A 7 -20.57 -3.99 -0.24
C GLU A 7 -19.38 -3.66 -1.13
N ILE A 8 -18.27 -4.37 -0.92
CA ILE A 8 -17.09 -4.24 -1.77
C ILE A 8 -17.34 -5.07 -3.03
N PRO A 9 -17.32 -4.44 -4.23
CA PRO A 9 -17.57 -5.15 -5.47
C PRO A 9 -16.49 -6.22 -5.70
N ARG A 10 -16.87 -7.33 -6.34
CA ARG A 10 -15.99 -8.49 -6.55
C ARG A 10 -14.73 -8.12 -7.32
N GLU A 11 -14.84 -7.16 -8.24
CA GLU A 11 -13.75 -6.60 -9.03
C GLU A 11 -12.69 -5.97 -8.13
N ALA A 12 -13.11 -5.23 -7.10
CA ALA A 12 -12.19 -4.62 -6.14
C ALA A 12 -11.45 -5.68 -5.32
N LEU A 13 -12.13 -6.76 -4.92
CA LEU A 13 -11.50 -7.86 -4.19
C LEU A 13 -10.41 -8.55 -5.05
N PHE A 14 -10.73 -8.84 -6.30
CA PHE A 14 -9.78 -9.47 -7.23
C PHE A 14 -8.58 -8.55 -7.50
N LEU A 15 -8.83 -7.27 -7.76
CA LEU A 15 -7.78 -6.28 -7.99
C LEU A 15 -6.87 -6.13 -6.76
N ALA A 16 -7.44 -6.04 -5.56
CA ALA A 16 -6.68 -5.98 -4.32
C ALA A 16 -5.75 -7.20 -4.16
N GLY A 17 -6.24 -8.40 -4.48
CA GLY A 17 -5.44 -9.62 -4.48
C GLY A 17 -4.25 -9.56 -5.46
N LYS A 18 -4.49 -9.09 -6.70
CA LYS A 18 -3.44 -8.94 -7.72
C LYS A 18 -2.36 -7.96 -7.28
N ILE A 19 -2.75 -6.80 -6.77
CA ILE A 19 -1.85 -5.75 -6.30
C ILE A 19 -1.05 -6.26 -5.09
N TYR A 20 -1.72 -6.94 -4.14
CA TYR A 20 -1.05 -7.51 -2.97
C TYR A 20 -0.01 -8.57 -3.34
N LEU A 21 -0.28 -9.40 -4.35
CA LEU A 21 0.71 -10.35 -4.86
C LEU A 21 1.92 -9.62 -5.45
N GLN A 22 1.72 -8.53 -6.18
CA GLN A 22 2.82 -7.69 -6.68
C GLN A 22 3.62 -7.06 -5.52
N TYR A 23 2.95 -6.53 -4.50
CA TYR A 23 3.58 -6.04 -3.27
C TYR A 23 4.43 -7.13 -2.60
N ARG A 24 3.89 -8.34 -2.41
CA ARG A 24 4.62 -9.47 -1.81
C ARG A 24 5.85 -9.86 -2.63
N LYS A 25 5.70 -9.94 -3.95
CA LYS A 25 6.81 -10.26 -4.87
C LYS A 25 7.93 -9.21 -4.77
N ASN A 26 7.57 -7.93 -4.74
CA ASN A 26 8.54 -6.83 -4.63
C ASN A 26 9.19 -6.76 -3.24
N LYS A 27 8.48 -7.14 -2.18
CA LYS A 27 9.01 -7.20 -0.81
C LYS A 27 9.99 -8.35 -0.59
N GLY A 28 9.86 -9.44 -1.35
CA GLY A 28 10.79 -10.58 -1.35
C GLY A 28 12.12 -10.28 -2.05
N LYS A 29 12.14 -9.35 -3.02
CA LYS A 29 13.36 -8.84 -3.65
C LYS A 29 13.95 -7.69 -2.85
N LYS A 30 14.37 -7.96 -1.61
CA LYS A 30 15.35 -7.06 -0.98
C LYS A 30 16.65 -7.22 -1.75
N THR A 31 16.98 -6.26 -2.59
CA THR A 31 18.37 -6.01 -2.96
C THR A 31 19.12 -5.75 -1.66
N SER A 32 19.78 -6.77 -1.14
CA SER A 32 20.89 -6.57 -0.21
C SER A 32 21.87 -5.67 -0.96
N PRO A 33 22.19 -4.46 -0.47
CA PRO A 33 23.25 -3.68 -1.10
C PRO A 33 24.52 -4.52 -1.05
N LYS A 34 25.06 -4.89 -2.21
CA LYS A 34 26.27 -5.69 -2.32
C LYS A 34 27.47 -4.80 -1.97
N LYS A 35 28.24 -5.27 -0.97
CA LYS A 35 29.62 -4.91 -0.59
C LYS A 35 29.89 -3.49 -0.06
N THR A 36 30.04 -3.40 1.26
CA THR A 36 31.30 -3.00 1.91
C THR A 36 31.47 -3.83 3.20
N SER A 37 32.70 -4.25 3.51
CA SER A 37 33.12 -5.17 4.58
C SER A 37 32.82 -4.68 6.02
N PRO A 38 32.96 -5.53 7.07
CA PRO A 38 32.15 -5.45 8.27
C PRO A 38 32.66 -4.38 9.24
N LYS A 39 31.80 -3.44 9.64
CA LYS A 39 31.99 -2.66 10.87
C LYS A 39 30.90 -3.06 11.86
N LYS A 40 31.34 -3.74 12.93
CA LYS A 40 30.54 -4.18 14.07
C LYS A 40 29.86 -2.95 14.69
N ILE A 41 28.57 -2.78 14.44
CA ILE A 41 27.74 -1.75 15.05
C ILE A 41 26.54 -2.47 15.67
N SER A 42 26.36 -2.28 16.97
CA SER A 42 25.23 -2.77 17.78
C SER A 42 23.89 -2.60 17.06
N PRO A 43 22.90 -3.51 17.24
CA PRO A 43 21.65 -3.44 16.53
C PRO A 43 20.90 -2.18 16.95
N LYS A 44 20.93 -1.16 16.10
CA LYS A 44 20.06 0.02 16.19
C LYS A 44 18.62 -0.51 16.19
N LYS A 45 17.87 -0.35 17.29
CA LYS A 45 16.42 -0.65 17.36
C LYS A 45 15.74 0.16 16.26
N THR A 46 15.59 -0.44 15.08
CA THR A 46 14.83 0.12 13.96
C THR A 46 13.41 -0.37 14.14
N SER A 47 12.49 0.57 14.33
CA SER A 47 11.05 0.30 14.36
C SER A 47 10.66 -0.59 13.18
N PRO A 48 9.78 -1.59 13.37
CA PRO A 48 9.42 -2.55 12.33
C PRO A 48 9.01 -1.79 11.06
N LYS A 49 9.65 -2.13 9.92
CA LYS A 49 9.27 -1.56 8.62
C LYS A 49 7.76 -1.73 8.45
N LYS A 50 7.03 -0.62 8.29
CA LYS A 50 5.57 -0.60 8.10
C LYS A 50 5.21 -1.56 6.96
N THR A 51 4.61 -2.69 7.31
CA THR A 51 4.02 -3.60 6.33
C THR A 51 2.71 -2.97 5.90
N SER A 52 2.44 -2.86 4.59
CA SER A 52 1.09 -2.50 4.15
C SER A 52 0.21 -3.72 4.37
N PRO A 53 -0.74 -3.66 5.33
CA PRO A 53 -1.65 -4.76 5.55
C PRO A 53 -2.54 -4.93 4.31
N LEU A 54 -3.02 -6.15 4.07
CA LEU A 54 -3.97 -6.44 2.99
C LEU A 54 -5.18 -5.46 2.94
N PRO A 55 -5.74 -5.01 4.08
CA PRO A 55 -6.72 -3.91 4.15
C PRO A 55 -6.41 -2.68 3.30
N ASP A 56 -5.17 -2.19 3.25
CA ASP A 56 -4.82 -0.98 2.47
C ASP A 56 -5.13 -1.17 0.98
N PHE A 57 -4.87 -2.38 0.46
CA PHE A 57 -5.13 -2.70 -0.94
C PHE A 57 -6.61 -2.83 -1.24
N PHE A 58 -7.42 -3.32 -0.30
CA PHE A 58 -8.87 -3.33 -0.45
C PHE A 58 -9.43 -1.92 -0.50
N ILE A 59 -8.95 -1.01 0.35
CA ILE A 59 -9.39 0.39 0.36
C ILE A 59 -9.06 1.06 -0.98
N GLY A 60 -7.82 0.89 -1.47
CA GLY A 60 -7.41 1.47 -2.75
C GLY A 60 -8.16 0.91 -3.95
N ALA A 61 -8.38 -0.41 -3.99
CA ALA A 61 -9.12 -1.07 -5.06
C ALA A 61 -10.60 -0.67 -5.05
N HIS A 62 -11.23 -0.61 -3.88
CA HIS A 62 -12.61 -0.18 -3.75
C HIS A 62 -12.77 1.27 -4.22
N ALA A 63 -11.91 2.18 -3.75
CA ALA A 63 -11.96 3.57 -4.19
C ALA A 63 -11.76 3.72 -5.70
N LEU A 64 -10.88 2.90 -6.31
CA LEU A 64 -10.66 2.94 -7.76
C LEU A 64 -11.90 2.49 -8.54
N ILE A 65 -12.45 1.32 -8.21
CA ILE A 65 -13.60 0.75 -8.92
C ILE A 65 -14.86 1.58 -8.71
N SER A 66 -15.06 2.10 -7.50
CA SER A 66 -16.18 2.99 -7.18
C SER A 66 -15.94 4.45 -7.59
N ASN A 67 -14.80 4.76 -8.21
CA ASN A 67 -14.42 6.11 -8.65
C ASN A 67 -14.49 7.16 -7.52
N PHE A 68 -14.18 6.75 -6.30
CA PHE A 68 -14.11 7.63 -5.14
C PHE A 68 -12.75 8.32 -5.04
N GLN A 69 -12.77 9.58 -4.62
CA GLN A 69 -11.53 10.29 -4.31
C GLN A 69 -10.97 9.79 -2.98
N LEU A 70 -9.79 9.16 -3.02
CA LEU A 70 -9.13 8.67 -1.81
C LEU A 70 -8.45 9.82 -1.07
N ILE A 71 -8.83 10.03 0.18
CA ILE A 71 -8.11 10.90 1.12
C ILE A 71 -7.21 10.02 1.96
N THR A 72 -5.90 10.22 1.87
CA THR A 72 -4.92 9.41 2.58
C THR A 72 -3.71 10.23 2.97
N ARG A 73 -2.97 9.74 3.97
CA ARG A 73 -1.68 10.29 4.37
C ARG A 73 -0.54 9.76 3.49
N ASP A 74 -0.73 8.63 2.83
CA ASP A 74 0.33 7.90 2.12
C ASP A 74 0.14 7.95 0.59
N ASN A 75 0.16 9.16 0.02
CA ASN A 75 -0.11 9.36 -1.41
C ASN A 75 0.87 8.57 -2.30
N GLY A 76 2.15 8.53 -1.94
CA GLY A 76 3.19 7.84 -2.71
C GLY A 76 2.92 6.34 -2.86
N LYS A 77 2.48 5.65 -1.79
CA LYS A 77 2.12 4.23 -1.87
C LYS A 77 0.94 4.00 -2.80
N PHE A 78 -0.15 4.73 -2.58
CA PHE A 78 -1.37 4.52 -3.37
C PHE A 78 -1.14 4.88 -4.84
N SER A 79 -0.32 5.88 -5.14
CA SER A 79 0.05 6.23 -6.51
C SER A 79 0.89 5.13 -7.19
N SER A 80 1.83 4.50 -6.47
CA SER A 80 2.67 3.44 -7.03
C SER A 80 1.90 2.17 -7.39
N TYR A 81 0.85 1.84 -6.62
CA TYR A 81 0.09 0.60 -6.83
C TYR A 81 -1.24 0.84 -7.57
N PHE A 82 -1.83 2.02 -7.44
CA PHE A 82 -3.09 2.41 -8.07
C PHE A 82 -2.89 3.73 -8.85
N PRO A 83 -2.19 3.71 -9.99
CA PRO A 83 -1.83 4.93 -10.73
C PRO A 83 -3.05 5.71 -11.23
N SER A 84 -4.15 5.02 -11.53
CA SER A 84 -5.41 5.65 -11.98
C SER A 84 -6.33 6.10 -10.85
N LEU A 85 -5.93 5.89 -9.58
CA LEU A 85 -6.76 6.26 -8.43
C LEU A 85 -6.70 7.77 -8.21
N LYS A 86 -7.87 8.41 -8.18
CA LYS A 86 -8.00 9.83 -7.83
C LYS A 86 -7.69 10.02 -6.36
N GLN A 87 -6.63 10.77 -6.06
CA GLN A 87 -6.25 11.12 -4.70
C GLN A 87 -6.55 12.59 -4.43
N ARG A 88 -6.81 12.93 -3.18
CA ARG A 88 -6.86 14.33 -2.76
C ARG A 88 -5.45 14.79 -2.40
N ASP A 89 -5.03 15.92 -2.97
CA ASP A 89 -3.78 16.54 -2.57
C ASP A 89 -3.85 16.99 -1.11
N ASN A 90 -2.91 16.51 -0.32
CA ASN A 90 -2.84 16.73 1.13
C ASN A 90 -1.76 17.78 1.50
N SER A 91 -1.33 18.58 0.52
CA SER A 91 -0.25 19.56 0.62
C SER A 91 -0.74 20.99 0.91
N ARG A 92 -1.85 21.14 1.64
CA ARG A 92 -2.41 22.45 2.03
C ARG A 92 -2.40 22.59 3.54
#